data_AF-B8KVQ5-F1
#
_entry.id   AF-B8KVQ5-F1
#
_cell.length_a   1.000
_cell.length_b   1.000
_cell.length_c   1.000
_cell.angle_alpha   90.00
_cell.angle_beta   90.00
_cell.angle_gamma   90.00
#
_symmetry.space_group_name_H-M   'P 1'
#
loop_
_entity.id
_entity.type
_entity.pdbx_description
1 polymer ?
#
loop_
_entity_poly.entity_id
_entity_poly.type
_entity_poly.pdbx_seq_one_letter_code
_entity_poly.pdbx_strand_id
1 'polypeptide(L)'
;MLTWTRRLFLTGVILSLLITNLLTLTSVAFNAALSGVISTAAGVQTVADVMSQRLTGKDKVIKQQKSAAVKRTAAVRKFGTRLSVRTKRVATRSVAAIPAEAIPYLGIAALIGGTAYELYEACQSIKDLDELYGELGLDEAASEGAIAAACNPQLPNPTAVWESVKGNTDTWLESAAEQG
;
A
#
# COMPACT_ATOMS: atom_id res chain seq x y z
N MET A 1 -75.18 -30.43 -1.77
CA MET A 1 -74.38 -29.19 -1.60
C MET A 1 -73.21 -29.37 -0.62
N LEU A 2 -73.41 -29.95 0.57
CA LEU A 2 -72.38 -30.11 1.62
C LEU A 2 -71.13 -30.94 1.23
N THR A 3 -71.27 -31.92 0.34
CA THR A 3 -70.16 -32.77 -0.13
C THR A 3 -69.27 -32.07 -1.15
N TRP A 4 -69.83 -31.12 -1.91
CA TRP A 4 -69.12 -30.38 -2.95
C TRP A 4 -68.29 -29.24 -2.35
N THR A 5 -68.84 -28.54 -1.36
CA THR A 5 -68.10 -27.55 -0.55
C THR A 5 -66.95 -28.19 0.22
N ARG A 6 -67.17 -29.38 0.79
CA ARG A 6 -66.11 -30.14 1.48
C ARG A 6 -65.00 -30.59 0.53
N ARG A 7 -65.34 -31.00 -0.70
CA ARG A 7 -64.35 -31.33 -1.75
C ARG A 7 -63.55 -30.11 -2.18
N LEU A 8 -64.21 -28.97 -2.44
CA LEU A 8 -63.53 -27.72 -2.79
C LEU A 8 -62.57 -27.25 -1.70
N PHE A 9 -62.99 -27.35 -0.45
CA PHE A 9 -62.16 -26.99 0.69
C PHE A 9 -60.92 -27.89 0.79
N LEU A 10 -61.10 -29.22 0.70
CA LEU A 10 -59.98 -30.17 0.72
C LEU A 10 -59.01 -29.95 -0.45
N THR A 11 -59.51 -29.70 -1.66
CA THR A 11 -58.64 -29.41 -2.81
C THR A 11 -57.87 -28.11 -2.64
N GLY A 12 -58.47 -27.08 -2.04
CA GLY A 12 -57.81 -25.81 -1.75
C GLY A 12 -56.66 -25.95 -0.75
N VAL A 13 -56.86 -26.73 0.31
CA VAL A 13 -55.80 -27.00 1.31
C VAL A 13 -54.65 -27.81 0.70
N ILE A 14 -54.95 -28.81 -0.13
CA ILE A 14 -53.91 -29.61 -0.80
C ILE A 14 -53.09 -28.73 -1.76
N LEU A 15 -53.76 -27.87 -2.55
CA LEU A 15 -53.10 -26.93 -3.45
C LEU A 15 -52.22 -25.94 -2.67
N SER A 16 -52.69 -25.41 -1.54
CA SER A 16 -51.89 -24.47 -0.75
C SER A 16 -50.63 -25.14 -0.20
N LEU A 17 -50.73 -26.35 0.35
CA LEU A 17 -49.58 -27.12 0.83
C LEU A 17 -48.54 -27.40 -0.27
N LEU A 18 -49.00 -27.78 -1.47
CA LEU A 18 -48.12 -28.01 -2.62
C LEU A 18 -47.43 -26.73 -3.07
N ILE A 19 -48.18 -25.62 -3.17
CA ILE A 19 -47.65 -24.31 -3.53
C ILE A 19 -46.62 -23.86 -2.48
N THR A 20 -46.94 -23.95 -1.19
CA THR A 20 -46.02 -23.58 -0.11
C THR A 20 -44.75 -24.44 -0.14
N ASN A 21 -44.83 -25.76 -0.33
CA ASN A 21 -43.65 -26.63 -0.44
C ASN A 21 -42.77 -26.25 -1.64
N LEU A 22 -43.40 -26.02 -2.80
CA LEU A 22 -42.70 -25.62 -4.02
C LEU A 22 -41.96 -24.29 -3.85
N LEU A 23 -42.63 -23.27 -3.29
CA LEU A 23 -42.01 -21.97 -3.03
C LEU A 23 -40.89 -22.06 -1.98
N THR A 24 -41.04 -22.92 -0.97
CA THR A 24 -40.01 -23.12 0.06
C THR A 24 -38.76 -23.78 -0.52
N LEU A 25 -38.91 -24.64 -1.54
CA LEU A 25 -37.76 -25.29 -2.18
C LEU A 25 -37.08 -24.40 -3.24
N THR A 26 -37.87 -23.62 -3.98
CA THR A 26 -37.38 -22.88 -5.17
C THR A 26 -37.07 -21.40 -4.91
N SER A 27 -37.64 -20.80 -3.86
CA SER A 27 -37.51 -19.36 -3.60
C SER A 27 -36.85 -19.07 -2.27
N VAL A 28 -35.65 -18.51 -2.35
CA VAL A 28 -34.94 -17.93 -1.20
C VAL A 28 -35.73 -16.76 -0.60
N ALA A 29 -36.47 -15.99 -1.44
CA ALA A 29 -37.27 -14.85 -0.99
C ALA A 29 -38.48 -15.29 -0.14
N PHE A 30 -39.12 -16.41 -0.49
CA PHE A 30 -40.23 -16.96 0.30
C PHE A 30 -39.74 -17.51 1.65
N ASN A 31 -38.60 -18.22 1.68
CA ASN A 31 -37.97 -18.66 2.93
C ASN A 31 -37.61 -17.47 3.85
N ALA A 32 -37.07 -16.39 3.29
CA ALA A 32 -36.74 -15.19 4.05
C ALA A 32 -38.00 -14.50 4.61
N ALA A 33 -39.06 -14.37 3.80
CA ALA A 33 -40.33 -13.79 4.23
C ALA A 33 -41.01 -14.63 5.32
N LEU A 34 -41.07 -15.95 5.16
CA LEU A 34 -41.62 -16.88 6.15
C LEU A 34 -40.84 -16.80 7.47
N SER A 35 -39.51 -16.75 7.41
CA SER A 35 -38.65 -16.59 8.58
C SER A 35 -38.91 -15.24 9.29
N GLY A 36 -39.11 -14.15 8.56
CA GLY A 36 -39.46 -12.84 9.13
C GLY A 36 -40.83 -12.79 9.80
N VAL A 37 -41.81 -13.54 9.29
CA VAL A 37 -43.13 -13.68 9.94
C VAL A 37 -43.02 -14.50 11.23
N ILE A 38 -42.22 -15.58 11.22
CA ILE A 38 -42.00 -16.40 12.42
C ILE A 38 -41.25 -15.62 13.50
N SER A 39 -40.24 -14.82 13.14
CA SER A 39 -39.50 -14.02 14.11
C SER A 39 -40.38 -12.93 14.75
N THR A 40 -41.22 -12.25 13.96
CA THR A 40 -42.11 -11.20 14.46
C THR A 40 -43.31 -11.72 15.25
N ALA A 41 -43.88 -12.87 14.87
CA ALA A 41 -45.05 -13.43 15.53
C ALA A 41 -44.71 -14.29 16.76
N ALA A 42 -43.59 -15.03 16.73
CA ALA A 42 -43.22 -15.97 17.79
C ALA A 42 -42.05 -15.49 18.66
N GLY A 43 -41.36 -14.40 18.30
CA GLY A 43 -40.22 -13.86 19.05
C GLY A 43 -38.96 -14.74 19.01
N VAL A 44 -38.92 -15.75 18.14
CA VAL A 44 -37.80 -16.69 18.04
C VAL A 44 -36.82 -16.19 16.98
N GLN A 45 -35.53 -16.08 17.35
CA GLN A 45 -34.48 -15.75 16.39
C GLN A 45 -34.33 -16.86 15.35
N THR A 46 -34.48 -16.52 14.08
CA THR A 46 -34.39 -17.48 12.99
C THR A 46 -32.97 -17.58 12.44
N VAL A 47 -32.67 -18.68 11.74
CA VAL A 47 -31.38 -18.88 11.06
C VAL A 47 -31.12 -17.80 10.01
N ALA A 48 -32.16 -17.27 9.38
CA ALA A 48 -32.07 -16.16 8.42
C ALA A 48 -31.61 -14.85 9.08
N ASP A 49 -32.08 -14.56 10.29
CA ASP A 49 -31.67 -13.39 11.07
C ASP A 49 -30.21 -13.50 11.53
N VAL A 50 -29.80 -14.68 11.99
CA VAL A 50 -28.40 -14.91 12.36
C VAL A 50 -27.48 -14.79 11.14
N MET A 51 -27.89 -15.33 9.99
CA MET A 51 -27.16 -15.21 8.72
C MET A 51 -27.06 -13.75 8.26
N SER A 52 -28.16 -13.00 8.29
CA SER A 52 -28.18 -11.58 7.89
C SER A 52 -27.32 -10.71 8.81
N GLN A 53 -27.33 -10.99 10.11
CA GLN A 53 -26.49 -10.31 11.09
C GLN A 53 -24.99 -10.62 10.89
N ARG A 54 -24.64 -11.85 10.47
CA ARG A 54 -23.27 -12.19 10.05
C ARG A 54 -22.88 -11.47 8.76
N LEU A 55 -23.80 -11.32 7.80
CA LEU A 55 -23.57 -10.59 6.56
C LEU A 55 -23.34 -9.10 6.83
N THR A 56 -24.16 -8.44 7.64
CA THR A 56 -23.97 -7.03 8.00
C THR A 56 -22.70 -6.82 8.83
N GLY A 57 -22.38 -7.75 9.73
CA GLY A 57 -21.11 -7.75 10.47
C GLY A 57 -19.89 -7.86 9.53
N LYS A 58 -19.94 -8.79 8.56
CA LYS A 58 -18.90 -8.94 7.53
C LYS A 58 -18.82 -7.72 6.61
N ASP A 59 -19.94 -7.13 6.22
CA ASP A 59 -19.98 -5.98 5.33
C ASP A 59 -19.35 -4.74 5.99
N LYS A 60 -19.59 -4.55 7.29
CA LYS A 60 -18.90 -3.53 8.09
C LYS A 60 -17.39 -3.76 8.13
N VAL A 61 -16.95 -5.00 8.34
CA VAL A 61 -15.52 -5.38 8.32
C VAL A 61 -14.92 -5.17 6.92
N ILE A 62 -15.59 -5.57 5.85
CA ILE A 62 -15.15 -5.37 4.46
C ILE A 62 -15.02 -3.88 4.15
N LYS A 63 -15.98 -3.05 4.58
CA LYS A 63 -15.92 -1.59 4.38
C LYS A 63 -14.76 -0.96 5.16
N GLN A 64 -14.50 -1.42 6.38
CA GLN A 64 -13.35 -0.98 7.18
C GLN A 64 -12.02 -1.43 6.56
N GLN A 65 -11.93 -2.68 6.11
CA GLN A 65 -10.73 -3.20 5.43
C GLN A 65 -10.47 -2.48 4.11
N LYS A 66 -11.52 -2.21 3.32
CA LYS A 66 -11.41 -1.46 2.07
C LYS A 66 -10.92 -0.03 2.31
N SER A 67 -11.45 0.65 3.33
CA SER A 67 -10.99 2.02 3.64
C SER A 67 -9.54 2.05 4.15
N ALA A 68 -9.15 1.08 4.98
CA ALA A 68 -7.75 0.91 5.40
C ALA A 68 -6.83 0.60 4.21
N ALA A 69 -7.24 -0.29 3.31
CA ALA A 69 -6.49 -0.61 2.09
C ALA A 69 -6.33 0.61 1.18
N VAL A 70 -7.38 1.42 0.98
CA VAL A 70 -7.30 2.66 0.20
C VAL A 70 -6.30 3.65 0.82
N LYS A 71 -6.30 3.81 2.14
CA LYS A 71 -5.33 4.67 2.84
C LYS A 71 -3.89 4.18 2.64
N ARG A 72 -3.64 2.88 2.82
CA ARG A 72 -2.32 2.28 2.60
C ARG A 72 -1.84 2.44 1.15
N THR A 73 -2.71 2.23 0.18
CA THR A 73 -2.37 2.44 -1.24
C THR A 73 -2.08 3.92 -1.55
N ALA A 74 -2.80 4.85 -0.93
CA ALA A 74 -2.54 6.28 -1.07
C ALA A 74 -1.17 6.67 -0.50
N ALA A 75 -0.83 6.14 0.69
CA ALA A 75 0.48 6.30 1.32
C ALA A 75 1.63 5.83 0.42
N VAL A 76 1.53 4.59 -0.08
CA VAL A 76 2.52 4.00 -0.99
C VAL A 76 2.64 4.80 -2.29
N ARG A 77 1.52 5.25 -2.86
CA ARG A 77 1.52 6.06 -4.09
C ARG A 77 2.17 7.42 -3.87
N LYS A 78 1.91 8.06 -2.73
CA LYS A 78 2.52 9.35 -2.34
C LYS A 78 4.04 9.20 -2.21
N PHE A 79 4.50 8.19 -1.47
CA PHE A 79 5.92 7.85 -1.37
C PHE A 79 6.56 7.60 -2.75
N GLY A 80 5.99 6.69 -3.55
CA GLY A 80 6.52 6.35 -4.87
C GLY A 80 6.58 7.54 -5.83
N THR A 81 5.61 8.47 -5.74
CA THR A 81 5.62 9.70 -6.55
C THR A 81 6.75 10.64 -6.12
N ARG A 82 6.96 10.84 -4.82
CA ARG A 82 8.07 11.68 -4.33
C ARG A 82 9.43 11.08 -4.69
N LEU A 83 9.59 9.78 -4.47
CA LEU A 83 10.83 9.06 -4.77
C LEU A 83 11.17 9.11 -6.25
N SER A 84 10.21 8.86 -7.14
CA SER A 84 10.43 8.90 -8.60
C SER A 84 10.82 10.29 -9.10
N VAL A 85 10.15 11.34 -8.61
CA VAL A 85 10.48 12.73 -8.96
C VAL A 85 11.89 13.11 -8.52
N ARG A 86 12.28 12.75 -7.29
CA ARG A 86 13.64 13.01 -6.78
C ARG A 86 14.70 12.21 -7.52
N THR A 87 14.47 10.92 -7.73
CA THR A 87 15.40 10.04 -8.44
C THR A 87 15.67 10.56 -9.84
N LYS A 88 14.61 10.99 -10.56
CA LYS A 88 14.76 11.62 -11.87
C LYS A 88 15.63 12.87 -11.79
N ARG A 89 15.39 13.76 -10.82
CA ARG A 89 16.14 15.01 -10.65
C ARG A 89 17.61 14.75 -10.36
N VAL A 90 17.92 13.82 -9.45
CA VAL A 90 19.28 13.40 -9.12
C VAL A 90 19.96 12.85 -10.39
N ALA A 91 19.37 11.86 -11.05
CA ALA A 91 19.93 11.28 -12.27
C ALA A 91 20.20 12.33 -13.36
N THR A 92 19.27 13.25 -13.59
CA THR A 92 19.48 14.33 -14.57
C THR A 92 20.62 15.27 -14.17
N ARG A 93 20.82 15.52 -12.88
CA ARG A 93 21.93 16.35 -12.39
C ARG A 93 23.26 15.64 -12.47
N SER A 94 23.33 14.38 -12.07
CA SER A 94 24.58 13.60 -12.13
C SER A 94 25.08 13.50 -13.58
N VAL A 95 24.17 13.26 -14.55
CA VAL A 95 24.55 13.27 -15.98
C VAL A 95 24.98 14.66 -16.46
N ALA A 96 24.27 15.72 -16.04
CA ALA A 96 24.61 17.08 -16.42
C ALA A 96 25.92 17.60 -15.77
N ALA A 97 26.37 16.98 -14.67
CA ALA A 97 27.58 17.35 -13.95
C ALA A 97 28.85 16.81 -14.64
N ILE A 98 28.78 15.73 -15.42
CA ILE A 98 29.93 15.05 -16.04
C ILE A 98 30.93 16.03 -16.69
N PRO A 99 30.53 17.02 -17.52
CA PRO A 99 31.50 17.94 -18.13
C PRO A 99 32.20 18.84 -17.11
N ALA A 100 31.50 19.23 -16.05
CA ALA A 100 32.07 20.04 -14.98
C ALA A 100 33.05 19.24 -14.11
N GLU A 101 32.76 17.96 -13.88
CA GLU A 101 33.61 17.03 -13.13
C GLU A 101 34.95 16.75 -13.81
N ALA A 102 35.04 16.91 -15.12
CA ALA A 102 36.25 16.71 -15.90
C ALA A 102 37.27 17.87 -15.78
N ILE A 103 36.87 19.04 -15.27
CA ILE A 103 37.75 20.21 -15.19
C ILE A 103 38.61 20.12 -13.92
N PRO A 104 39.95 20.22 -13.98
CA PRO A 104 40.78 20.24 -12.78
C PRO A 104 40.38 21.36 -11.80
N TYR A 105 40.49 21.10 -10.49
CA TYR A 105 39.98 21.94 -9.38
C TYR A 105 38.46 22.16 -9.36
N LEU A 106 37.86 22.63 -10.46
CA LEU A 106 36.41 22.89 -10.54
C LEU A 106 35.60 21.60 -10.45
N GLY A 107 36.10 20.52 -11.03
CA GLY A 107 35.47 19.20 -11.02
C GLY A 107 35.44 18.57 -9.65
N ILE A 108 36.48 18.77 -8.82
CA ILE A 108 36.47 18.31 -7.43
C ILE A 108 35.40 19.05 -6.61
N ALA A 109 35.29 20.38 -6.81
CA ALA A 109 34.24 21.15 -6.16
C ALA A 109 32.84 20.75 -6.66
N ALA A 110 32.68 20.50 -7.96
CA ALA A 110 31.44 20.02 -8.56
C ALA A 110 31.04 18.63 -8.05
N LEU A 111 32.00 17.70 -7.95
CA LEU A 111 31.81 16.36 -7.38
C LEU A 111 31.33 16.45 -5.93
N ILE A 112 32.07 17.16 -5.06
CA ILE A 112 31.70 17.27 -3.65
C ILE A 112 30.34 17.95 -3.48
N GLY A 113 30.06 19.01 -4.24
CA GLY A 113 28.76 19.69 -4.23
C GLY A 113 27.63 18.80 -4.76
N GLY A 114 27.89 18.03 -5.80
CA GLY A 114 26.97 17.03 -6.37
C GLY A 114 26.65 15.94 -5.36
N THR A 115 27.67 15.33 -4.75
CA THR A 115 27.52 14.32 -3.70
C THR A 115 26.78 14.87 -2.49
N ALA A 116 27.04 16.12 -2.07
CA ALA A 116 26.29 16.76 -0.99
C ALA A 116 24.79 16.84 -1.31
N TYR A 117 24.45 17.20 -2.55
CA TYR A 117 23.08 17.27 -3.02
C TYR A 117 22.43 15.89 -3.12
N GLU A 118 23.15 14.89 -3.64
CA GLU A 118 22.69 13.50 -3.70
C GLU A 118 22.37 12.97 -2.30
N LEU A 119 23.24 13.23 -1.31
CA LEU A 119 23.00 12.79 0.06
C LEU A 119 21.85 13.53 0.73
N TYR A 120 21.66 14.82 0.42
CA TYR A 120 20.48 15.56 0.87
C TYR A 120 19.19 14.90 0.34
N GLU A 121 19.12 14.58 -0.95
CA GLU A 121 17.93 13.93 -1.53
C GLU A 121 17.76 12.49 -0.98
N ALA A 122 18.86 11.78 -0.70
CA ALA A 122 18.83 10.48 -0.03
C ALA A 122 18.26 10.58 1.40
N CYS A 123 18.72 11.54 2.20
CA CYS A 123 18.18 11.82 3.53
C CYS A 123 16.67 12.10 3.49
N GLN A 124 16.20 12.91 2.52
CA GLN A 124 14.77 13.17 2.34
C GLN A 124 13.99 11.90 1.94
N SER A 125 14.61 11.00 1.18
CA SER A 125 14.00 9.74 0.77
C SER A 125 13.85 8.76 1.94
N ILE A 126 14.82 8.72 2.86
CA ILE A 126 14.71 7.94 4.10
C ILE A 126 13.62 8.50 5.02
N LYS A 127 13.51 9.84 5.14
CA LYS A 127 12.43 10.47 5.93
C LYS A 127 11.05 10.17 5.36
N ASP A 128 10.90 10.20 4.03
CA ASP A 128 9.64 9.82 3.38
C ASP A 128 9.32 8.33 3.58
N LEU A 129 10.34 7.46 3.68
CA LEU A 129 10.16 6.04 3.98
C LEU A 129 9.68 5.82 5.41
N ASP A 130 10.24 6.56 6.37
CA ASP A 130 9.79 6.56 7.76
C ASP A 130 8.33 7.06 7.89
N GLU A 131 7.97 8.14 7.16
CA GLU A 131 6.59 8.61 7.03
C GLU A 131 5.67 7.51 6.48
N LEU A 132 6.11 6.77 5.45
CA LEU A 132 5.36 5.65 4.88
C LEU A 132 5.15 4.51 5.89
N TYR A 133 6.18 4.13 6.65
CA TYR A 133 6.06 3.10 7.70
C TYR A 133 5.07 3.50 8.78
N GLY A 134 5.09 4.77 9.21
CA GLY A 134 4.08 5.33 10.10
C GLY A 134 2.66 5.29 9.51
N GLU A 135 2.49 5.65 8.24
CA GLU A 135 1.19 5.59 7.56
C GLU A 135 0.67 4.13 7.37
N LEU A 136 1.57 3.15 7.27
CA LEU A 136 1.23 1.72 7.17
C LEU A 136 0.97 1.07 8.54
N GLY A 137 1.40 1.70 9.62
CA GLY A 137 1.32 1.18 10.99
C GLY A 137 2.34 0.08 11.25
N LEU A 138 3.53 0.19 10.68
CA LEU A 138 4.66 -0.71 10.95
C LEU A 138 5.48 -0.13 12.11
N ASP A 139 5.80 -0.95 13.11
CA ASP A 139 6.70 -0.60 14.24
C ASP A 139 8.20 -0.64 13.84
N GLU A 140 8.48 -0.54 12.55
CA GLU A 140 9.83 -0.52 12.00
C GLU A 140 10.16 0.92 11.62
N ALA A 141 10.87 1.62 12.49
CA ALA A 141 11.48 2.90 12.12
C ALA A 141 12.61 2.65 11.12
N ALA A 142 12.83 3.60 10.21
CA ALA A 142 14.06 3.58 9.42
C ALA A 142 15.26 3.54 10.39
N SER A 143 16.20 2.61 10.17
CA SER A 143 17.30 2.40 11.13
C SER A 143 18.03 3.71 11.40
N GLU A 144 18.25 4.04 12.67
CA GLU A 144 18.88 5.30 13.09
C GLU A 144 20.26 5.49 12.43
N GLY A 145 20.98 4.39 12.21
CA GLY A 145 22.23 4.37 11.45
C GLY A 145 22.08 4.78 9.97
N ALA A 146 21.02 4.34 9.28
CA ALA A 146 20.76 4.73 7.89
C ALA A 146 20.37 6.21 7.79
N ILE A 147 19.57 6.72 8.74
CA ILE A 147 19.23 8.14 8.82
C ILE A 147 20.51 8.97 9.06
N ALA A 148 21.33 8.59 10.04
CA ALA A 148 22.57 9.29 10.36
C ALA A 148 23.54 9.33 9.17
N ALA A 149 23.74 8.20 8.49
CA ALA A 149 24.64 8.09 7.35
C ALA A 149 24.22 8.99 6.17
N ALA A 150 22.91 9.11 5.90
CA ALA A 150 22.43 9.94 4.80
C ALA A 150 22.27 11.42 5.18
N CYS A 151 21.87 11.71 6.42
CA CYS A 151 21.49 13.06 6.84
C CYS A 151 22.61 13.88 7.46
N ASN A 152 23.70 13.25 7.92
CA ASN A 152 24.83 13.94 8.53
C ASN A 152 26.18 13.43 8.01
N PRO A 153 26.44 13.52 6.70
CA PRO A 153 27.71 13.09 6.14
C PRO A 153 28.86 14.02 6.49
N GLN A 154 30.05 13.44 6.65
CA GLN A 154 31.29 14.19 6.58
C GLN A 154 31.76 14.20 5.12
N LEU A 155 31.76 15.38 4.50
CA LEU A 155 32.31 15.57 3.17
C LEU A 155 33.74 16.10 3.27
N PRO A 156 34.66 15.57 2.45
CA PRO A 156 36.05 16.02 2.46
C PRO A 156 36.17 17.44 1.89
N ASN A 157 37.22 18.15 2.29
CA ASN A 157 37.52 19.48 1.75
C ASN A 157 38.09 19.37 0.32
N PRO A 158 37.62 20.19 -0.65
CA PRO A 158 38.10 20.14 -2.04
C PRO A 158 39.62 20.28 -2.20
N THR A 159 40.26 21.13 -1.41
CA THR A 159 41.71 21.33 -1.43
C THR A 159 42.44 20.10 -0.91
N ALA A 160 41.95 19.48 0.18
CA ALA A 160 42.54 18.27 0.72
C ALA A 160 42.45 17.10 -0.27
N VAL A 161 41.33 16.98 -0.98
CA VAL A 161 41.16 15.98 -2.06
C VAL A 161 42.17 16.23 -3.18
N TRP A 162 42.34 17.49 -3.62
CA TRP A 162 43.31 17.81 -4.67
C TRP A 162 44.77 17.54 -4.28
N GLU A 163 45.16 17.87 -3.05
CA GLU A 163 46.49 17.54 -2.55
C GLU A 163 46.72 16.02 -2.52
N SER A 164 45.70 15.26 -2.13
CA SER A 164 45.74 13.79 -2.17
C SER A 164 45.87 13.24 -3.59
N VAL A 165 45.22 13.86 -4.58
CA VAL A 165 45.37 13.46 -5.99
C VAL A 165 46.80 13.70 -6.45
N LYS A 166 47.31 14.93 -6.29
CA LYS A 166 48.67 15.29 -6.69
C LYS A 166 49.72 14.36 -6.08
N GLY A 167 49.64 14.13 -4.77
CA GLY A 167 50.63 13.34 -4.03
C GLY A 167 50.67 11.86 -4.40
N ASN A 168 49.63 11.33 -5.03
CA ASN A 168 49.56 9.91 -5.41
C ASN A 168 49.62 9.68 -6.92
N THR A 169 49.62 10.73 -7.75
CA THR A 169 49.53 10.64 -9.23
C THR A 169 50.45 9.57 -9.81
N ASP A 170 51.73 9.55 -9.41
CA ASP A 170 52.73 8.62 -9.92
C ASP A 170 52.37 7.15 -9.64
N THR A 171 51.85 6.86 -8.44
CA THR A 171 51.40 5.51 -8.05
C THR A 171 50.19 5.03 -8.85
N TRP A 172 49.26 5.93 -9.17
CA TRP A 172 48.10 5.60 -10.00
C TRP A 172 48.51 5.34 -11.45
N LEU A 173 49.48 6.09 -11.97
CA LEU A 173 50.00 5.92 -13.32
C LEU A 173 50.74 4.58 -13.49
N GLU A 174 51.58 4.20 -12.52
CA GLU A 174 52.22 2.87 -12.51
C GLU A 174 51.18 1.74 -12.44
N SER A 175 50.19 1.86 -11.54
CA SER A 175 49.13 0.86 -11.37
C SER A 175 48.24 0.71 -12.63
N ALA A 176 48.06 1.78 -13.39
CA ALA A 176 47.30 1.77 -14.65
C ALA A 176 48.11 1.16 -15.80
N ALA A 177 49.43 1.32 -15.79
CA ALA A 177 50.33 0.74 -16.80
C ALA A 177 50.51 -0.78 -16.64
N GLU A 178 50.34 -1.32 -15.42
CA GLU A 178 50.43 -2.77 -15.15
C GLU A 178 49.15 -3.56 -15.49
N GLN A 179 48.00 -2.88 -15.59
CA GLN A 179 46.68 -3.50 -15.84
C GLN A 179 46.23 -3.46 -17.31
N GLY A 180 47.00 -2.83 -18.19
CA GLY A 180 46.75 -2.75 -19.64
C GLY A 180 47.72 -3.60 -20.45
#